data_AF-A0A328NS82-F1
#
_entry.id   AF-A0A328NS82-F1
#
_cell.length_a   1.000
_cell.length_b   1.000
_cell.length_c   1.000
_cell.angle_alpha   90.00
_cell.angle_beta   90.00
_cell.angle_gamma   90.00
#
_symmetry.space_group_name_H-M   'P 1'
#
loop_
_entity.id
_entity.type
_entity.pdbx_description
1 polymer ?
#
loop_
_entity_poly.entity_id
_entity_poly.type
_entity_poly.pdbx_seq_one_letter_code
_entity_poly.pdbx_strand_id
1 'polypeptide(L)'
;MRARPSSYPHQLPHDHLPGQAELAVGGTRGRRYIPYRHDPMENLTTRGRVTRLGATALGLVLLVVGTFWGSDDDFPFGPFRMYSTSNPPNAPAPDTRVEGVNSSGAVIDLDQNATGIRRAEIEGQQARYAADPTLLTEVADAYAERHPDAPALVEVRIVIRWHGIRAGRPTGQHTDQTVVRWQATR
;
A
#
# COMPACT_ATOMS: atom_id res chain seq x y z
N MET A 1 -85.30 27.53 -2.06
CA MET A 1 -84.98 27.31 -3.49
C MET A 1 -84.49 25.88 -3.63
N ARG A 2 -85.40 24.93 -3.86
CA ARG A 2 -85.97 24.39 -5.12
C ARG A 2 -85.29 23.06 -5.46
N ALA A 3 -86.14 22.04 -5.55
CA ALA A 3 -85.82 20.62 -5.67
C ALA A 3 -85.45 20.18 -7.10
N ARG A 4 -84.79 19.01 -7.17
CA ARG A 4 -84.75 17.88 -8.16
C ARG A 4 -85.51 18.05 -9.50
N PRO A 5 -85.21 17.30 -10.60
CA PRO A 5 -84.59 15.96 -10.67
C PRO A 5 -83.57 15.84 -11.85
N SER A 6 -82.98 14.69 -12.18
CA SER A 6 -83.47 13.79 -13.24
C SER A 6 -82.27 12.91 -13.63
N SER A 7 -82.26 11.62 -13.29
CA SER A 7 -82.74 10.50 -14.12
C SER A 7 -81.56 9.74 -14.73
N TYR A 8 -81.29 8.56 -14.18
CA TYR A 8 -80.59 7.50 -14.89
C TYR A 8 -81.39 7.11 -16.14
N PRO A 9 -80.69 6.66 -17.20
CA PRO A 9 -81.08 5.40 -17.80
C PRO A 9 -79.92 4.39 -17.73
N HIS A 10 -80.28 3.18 -17.32
CA HIS A 10 -79.54 1.96 -17.56
C HIS A 10 -79.36 1.74 -19.07
N GLN A 11 -78.14 1.42 -19.50
CA GLN A 11 -77.90 0.42 -20.54
C GLN A 11 -76.44 -0.05 -20.51
N LEU A 12 -76.20 -1.16 -19.81
CA LEU A 12 -75.26 -2.21 -20.21
C LEU A 12 -76.11 -3.29 -20.88
N PRO A 13 -75.67 -4.01 -21.94
CA PRO A 13 -74.38 -4.72 -22.02
C PRO A 13 -73.67 -4.53 -23.39
N HIS A 14 -72.37 -4.74 -23.57
CA HIS A 14 -71.72 -6.04 -23.71
C HIS A 14 -70.18 -5.88 -23.78
N ASP A 15 -69.50 -6.87 -23.21
CA ASP A 15 -68.08 -7.23 -23.22
C ASP A 15 -67.12 -6.64 -24.27
N HIS A 16 -66.06 -5.98 -23.79
CA HIS A 16 -64.67 -6.26 -24.20
C HIS A 16 -63.65 -5.74 -23.15
N LEU A 17 -62.78 -6.63 -22.65
CA LEU A 17 -61.70 -6.37 -21.66
C LEU A 17 -60.41 -5.82 -22.35
N PRO A 18 -59.28 -5.57 -21.65
CA PRO A 18 -58.77 -4.25 -21.26
C PRO A 18 -57.44 -3.89 -21.97
N GLY A 19 -57.20 -2.60 -22.23
CA GLY A 19 -55.98 -2.14 -22.90
C GLY A 19 -55.38 -0.88 -22.29
N GLN A 20 -54.62 -1.06 -21.20
CA GLN A 20 -53.41 -0.31 -20.84
C GLN A 20 -53.31 1.13 -21.42
N ALA A 21 -53.88 2.11 -20.73
CA ALA A 21 -53.48 3.50 -20.92
C ALA A 21 -52.13 3.70 -20.22
N GLU A 22 -51.04 3.43 -20.95
CA GLU A 22 -49.69 3.75 -20.54
C GLU A 22 -49.57 5.27 -20.34
N LEU A 23 -49.39 5.70 -19.09
CA LEU A 23 -49.20 7.09 -18.69
C LEU A 23 -47.95 7.65 -19.39
N ALA A 24 -48.15 8.35 -20.50
CA ALA A 24 -47.12 9.03 -21.27
C ALA A 24 -46.54 10.22 -20.48
N VAL A 25 -45.50 9.97 -19.68
CA VAL A 25 -44.71 11.02 -19.02
C VAL A 25 -43.69 11.56 -20.05
N GLY A 26 -44.09 12.59 -20.80
CA GLY A 26 -43.25 13.24 -21.81
C GLY A 26 -43.60 14.71 -21.98
N GLY A 27 -42.59 15.57 -22.16
CA GLY A 27 -42.77 17.01 -22.33
C GLY A 27 -42.94 17.41 -23.80
N THR A 28 -43.81 18.39 -24.07
CA THR A 28 -44.04 18.90 -25.44
C THR A 28 -43.19 20.15 -25.70
N ARG A 29 -42.40 20.16 -26.78
CA ARG A 29 -41.69 21.36 -27.26
C ARG A 29 -42.10 21.65 -28.70
N GLY A 30 -42.70 22.82 -28.94
CA GLY A 30 -43.02 23.29 -30.29
C GLY A 30 -43.84 22.29 -31.13
N ARG A 31 -45.01 21.86 -30.62
CA ARG A 31 -45.94 20.93 -31.30
C ARG A 31 -45.43 19.51 -31.60
N ARG A 32 -44.22 19.14 -31.19
CA ARG A 32 -43.75 17.75 -31.21
C ARG A 32 -43.72 17.15 -29.80
N TYR A 33 -44.35 15.98 -29.65
CA TYR A 33 -44.20 15.15 -28.47
C TYR A 33 -42.81 14.50 -28.51
N ILE A 34 -42.01 14.73 -27.46
CA ILE A 34 -40.74 14.04 -27.28
C ILE A 34 -40.97 13.02 -26.17
N PRO A 35 -41.08 11.72 -26.49
CA PRO A 35 -41.14 10.70 -25.45
C PRO A 35 -39.82 10.76 -24.66
N TYR A 36 -39.90 10.70 -23.32
CA TYR A 36 -38.73 10.34 -22.53
C TYR A 36 -38.36 8.90 -22.93
N ARG A 37 -37.27 8.73 -23.67
CA ARG A 37 -36.67 7.41 -23.82
C ARG A 37 -36.08 7.07 -22.46
N HIS A 38 -36.77 6.22 -21.70
CA HIS A 38 -36.07 5.41 -20.73
C HIS A 38 -35.14 4.52 -21.54
N ASP A 39 -33.88 4.92 -21.69
CA ASP A 39 -32.86 3.95 -22.04
C ASP A 39 -32.92 2.90 -20.91
N PRO A 40 -33.26 1.64 -21.21
CA PRO A 40 -33.32 0.62 -20.18
C PRO A 40 -31.96 0.58 -19.51
N MET A 41 -31.91 0.69 -18.17
CA MET A 41 -30.64 0.60 -17.46
C MET A 41 -29.94 -0.67 -17.90
N GLU A 42 -28.76 -0.53 -18.50
CA GLU A 42 -27.99 -1.66 -18.98
C GLU A 42 -27.51 -2.46 -17.77
N ASN A 43 -28.26 -3.51 -17.46
CA ASN A 43 -27.96 -4.36 -16.32
C ASN A 43 -26.74 -5.23 -16.63
N LEU A 44 -25.85 -5.37 -15.66
CA LEU A 44 -24.70 -6.26 -15.79
C LEU A 44 -25.17 -7.68 -16.08
N THR A 45 -24.56 -8.31 -17.08
CA THR A 45 -24.78 -9.74 -17.34
C THR A 45 -24.41 -10.55 -16.10
N THR A 46 -25.05 -11.71 -15.90
CA THR A 46 -24.75 -12.63 -14.80
C THR A 46 -23.26 -12.96 -14.72
N ARG A 47 -22.63 -13.17 -15.89
CA ARG A 47 -21.18 -13.40 -16.00
C ARG A 47 -20.39 -12.19 -15.50
N GLY A 48 -20.76 -10.97 -15.92
CA GLY A 48 -20.14 -9.74 -15.44
C GLY A 48 -20.25 -9.57 -13.92
N ARG A 49 -21.39 -9.93 -13.34
CA ARG A 49 -21.62 -9.90 -11.89
C ARG A 49 -20.72 -10.89 -11.14
N VAL A 50 -20.71 -12.15 -11.58
CA VAL A 50 -19.92 -13.22 -10.96
C VAL A 50 -18.42 -12.90 -11.04
N THR A 51 -17.92 -12.41 -12.17
CA THR A 51 -16.50 -12.04 -12.31
C THR A 51 -16.11 -10.95 -11.31
N ARG A 52 -16.92 -9.89 -11.18
CA ARG A 52 -16.62 -8.79 -10.26
C ARG A 52 -16.67 -9.24 -8.79
N LEU A 53 -17.67 -10.05 -8.43
CA LEU A 53 -17.78 -10.61 -7.08
C LEU A 53 -16.61 -11.54 -6.78
N GLY A 54 -16.22 -12.40 -7.73
CA GLY A 54 -15.06 -13.28 -7.59
C GLY A 54 -13.75 -12.50 -7.41
N ALA A 55 -13.52 -11.46 -8.24
CA ALA A 55 -12.35 -10.60 -8.10
C ALA A 55 -12.32 -9.86 -6.76
N THR A 56 -13.48 -9.36 -6.30
CA THR A 56 -13.61 -8.68 -5.01
C THR A 56 -13.36 -9.64 -3.85
N ALA A 57 -13.95 -10.84 -3.90
CA ALA A 57 -13.75 -11.87 -2.89
C ALA A 57 -12.28 -12.33 -2.84
N LEU A 58 -11.63 -12.50 -4.00
CA LEU A 58 -10.20 -12.83 -4.07
C LEU A 58 -9.35 -11.72 -3.43
N GLY A 59 -9.59 -10.45 -3.79
CA GLY A 59 -8.88 -9.32 -3.18
C GLY A 59 -9.10 -9.24 -1.67
N LEU A 60 -10.33 -9.49 -1.19
CA LEU A 60 -10.64 -9.54 0.24
C LEU A 60 -9.90 -10.68 0.94
N VAL A 61 -9.84 -11.88 0.34
CA VAL A 61 -9.10 -13.01 0.89
C VAL A 61 -7.62 -12.69 0.98
N LEU A 62 -7.01 -12.13 -0.08
CA LEU A 62 -5.61 -11.72 -0.06
C LEU A 62 -5.34 -10.66 1.02
N LEU A 63 -6.23 -9.67 1.17
CA LEU A 63 -6.12 -8.65 2.20
C LEU A 63 -6.20 -9.23 3.62
N VAL A 64 -7.14 -10.15 3.88
CA VAL A 64 -7.28 -10.81 5.18
C VAL A 64 -6.05 -11.65 5.49
N VAL A 65 -5.60 -12.45 4.53
CA VAL A 65 -4.40 -13.28 4.68
C VAL A 65 -3.18 -12.40 4.94
N GLY A 66 -2.96 -11.37 4.13
CA GLY A 66 -1.85 -10.45 4.29
C GLY A 66 -1.90 -9.67 5.61
N THR A 67 -3.09 -9.26 6.07
CA THR A 67 -3.24 -8.56 7.36
C THR A 67 -2.80 -9.41 8.56
N PHE A 68 -3.14 -10.70 8.57
CA PHE A 68 -2.85 -11.58 9.71
C PHE A 68 -1.48 -12.26 9.63
N TRP A 69 -0.99 -12.57 8.43
CA TRP A 69 0.24 -13.35 8.23
C TRP A 69 1.32 -12.67 7.38
N GLY A 70 0.99 -11.56 6.71
CA GLY A 70 1.93 -10.83 5.87
C GLY A 70 2.86 -9.89 6.64
N SER A 71 3.85 -9.40 5.90
CA SER A 71 4.86 -8.42 6.27
C SER A 71 4.75 -7.16 5.41
N ASP A 72 5.59 -6.16 5.68
CA ASP A 72 5.67 -4.95 4.87
C ASP A 72 6.06 -5.23 3.40
N ASP A 73 6.75 -6.34 3.13
CA ASP A 73 7.17 -6.76 1.77
C ASP A 73 6.00 -7.32 0.94
N ASP A 74 4.90 -7.72 1.57
CA ASP A 74 3.73 -8.33 0.92
C ASP A 74 2.71 -7.28 0.43
N PHE A 75 3.11 -6.01 0.37
CA PHE A 75 2.31 -4.93 -0.20
C PHE A 75 1.84 -5.28 -1.64
N PRO A 76 0.59 -4.99 -2.03
CA PRO A 76 -0.41 -4.15 -1.36
C PRO A 76 -1.35 -4.88 -0.39
N PHE A 77 -1.17 -6.18 -0.17
CA PHE A 77 -2.09 -6.97 0.67
C PHE A 77 -1.55 -7.22 2.08
N GLY A 78 -0.23 -7.09 2.29
CA GLY A 78 0.42 -7.03 3.60
C GLY A 78 0.28 -5.64 4.26
N PRO A 79 0.31 -5.56 5.60
CA PRO A 79 0.20 -4.32 6.34
C PRO A 79 1.53 -3.55 6.35
N PHE A 80 1.47 -2.23 6.48
CA PHE A 80 2.62 -1.45 6.96
C PHE A 80 2.70 -1.53 8.48
N ARG A 81 3.49 -2.48 9.00
CA ARG A 81 3.58 -2.77 10.44
C ARG A 81 4.11 -1.59 11.25
N MET A 82 4.89 -0.71 10.61
CA MET A 82 5.38 0.54 11.20
C MET A 82 4.25 1.49 11.65
N TYR A 83 3.06 1.40 11.05
CA TYR A 83 1.90 2.25 11.41
C TYR A 83 0.82 1.51 12.19
N SER A 84 0.79 0.18 12.14
CA SER A 84 -0.26 -0.63 12.76
C SER A 84 0.16 -1.28 14.08
N THR A 85 1.45 -1.26 14.42
CA THR A 85 1.97 -1.89 15.64
C THR A 85 2.91 -0.96 16.42
N SER A 86 3.18 -1.32 17.67
CA SER A 86 4.17 -0.62 18.50
C SER A 86 5.15 -1.64 19.05
N ASN A 87 6.41 -1.23 19.15
CA ASN A 87 7.44 -2.06 19.77
C ASN A 87 7.16 -2.23 21.27
N PRO A 88 7.50 -3.39 21.87
CA PRO A 88 7.38 -3.58 23.31
C PRO A 88 8.13 -2.48 24.09
N PRO A 89 7.63 -2.02 25.25
CA PRO A 89 8.17 -0.86 25.96
C PRO A 89 9.57 -1.08 26.54
N ASN A 90 10.12 -2.30 26.47
CA ASN A 90 11.48 -2.64 26.90
C ASN A 90 12.31 -3.25 25.74
N ALA A 91 11.79 -3.26 24.51
CA ALA A 91 12.55 -3.73 23.36
C ALA A 91 13.64 -2.71 23.02
N PRO A 92 14.91 -3.14 22.83
CA PRO A 92 15.97 -2.25 22.37
C PRO A 92 15.63 -1.61 21.03
N ALA A 93 16.04 -0.36 20.84
CA ALA A 93 15.84 0.37 19.59
C ALA A 93 17.08 0.22 18.69
N PRO A 94 16.94 -0.30 17.45
CA PRO A 94 18.06 -0.41 16.52
C PRO A 94 18.40 0.95 15.88
N ASP A 95 19.69 1.21 15.70
CA ASP A 95 20.25 2.30 14.89
C ASP A 95 21.28 1.71 13.93
N THR A 96 20.92 1.57 12.65
CA THR A 96 21.79 0.99 11.62
C THR A 96 22.83 2.01 11.16
N ARG A 97 24.07 1.54 11.06
CA ARG A 97 25.24 2.31 10.63
C ARG A 97 26.02 1.49 9.62
N VAL A 98 26.72 2.18 8.73
CA VAL A 98 27.67 1.57 7.83
C VAL A 98 29.02 2.15 8.16
N GLU A 99 29.99 1.29 8.45
CA GLU A 99 31.31 1.71 8.86
C GLU A 99 32.35 1.12 7.91
N GLY A 100 33.31 1.94 7.52
CA GLY A 100 34.52 1.53 6.80
C GLY A 100 35.70 1.43 7.77
N VAL A 101 36.58 0.47 7.56
CA VAL A 101 37.91 0.45 8.18
C VAL A 101 38.92 0.67 7.08
N ASN A 102 39.79 1.66 7.21
CA ASN A 102 40.83 1.93 6.23
C ASN A 102 42.12 1.14 6.50
N SER A 103 43.09 1.25 5.59
CA SER A 103 44.38 0.57 5.69
C SER A 103 45.23 0.97 6.91
N SER A 104 44.95 2.10 7.57
CA SER A 104 45.58 2.49 8.83
C SER A 104 44.83 1.99 10.08
N GLY A 105 43.71 1.29 9.90
CA GLY A 105 42.87 0.78 10.99
C GLY A 105 41.88 1.80 11.54
N ALA A 106 41.77 3.00 10.94
CA ALA A 106 40.79 4.00 11.36
C ALA A 106 39.38 3.60 10.89
N VAL A 107 38.40 3.79 11.78
CA VAL A 107 36.98 3.56 11.49
C VAL A 107 36.37 4.87 10.98
N ILE A 108 35.64 4.77 9.87
CA ILE A 108 35.02 5.89 9.16
C ILE A 108 33.51 5.60 9.08
N ASP A 109 32.68 6.59 9.41
CA ASP A 109 31.24 6.49 9.19
C ASP A 109 30.93 6.69 7.70
N LEU A 110 30.26 5.73 7.09
CA LEU A 110 29.93 5.71 5.66
C LEU A 110 28.48 6.17 5.46
N ASP A 111 28.24 7.43 5.78
CA ASP A 111 26.94 8.07 5.62
C ASP A 111 26.68 8.54 4.17
N GLN A 112 25.55 9.20 3.95
CA GLN A 112 25.20 9.77 2.65
C GLN A 112 26.19 10.84 2.19
N ASN A 113 26.82 11.58 3.10
CA ASN A 113 27.78 12.62 2.72
C ASN A 113 29.09 11.98 2.23
N ALA A 114 29.52 10.91 2.89
CA ALA A 114 30.75 10.18 2.55
C ALA A 114 30.60 9.34 1.27
N THR A 115 29.45 8.70 1.06
CA THR A 115 29.27 7.72 -0.02
C THR A 115 28.25 8.12 -1.08
N GLY A 116 27.39 9.09 -0.80
CA GLY A 116 26.20 9.39 -1.61
C GLY A 116 25.06 8.38 -1.44
N ILE A 117 25.28 7.28 -0.71
CA ILE A 117 24.28 6.24 -0.47
C ILE A 117 23.53 6.56 0.81
N ARG A 118 22.21 6.62 0.72
CA ARG A 118 21.33 6.89 1.87
C ARG A 118 21.17 5.63 2.73
N ARG A 119 20.99 5.84 4.03
CA ARG A 119 20.84 4.74 5.01
C ARG A 119 19.68 3.80 4.67
N ALA A 120 18.55 4.35 4.22
CA ALA A 120 17.33 3.57 3.94
C ALA A 120 17.52 2.55 2.81
N GLU A 121 18.40 2.84 1.86
CA GLU A 121 18.74 1.98 0.72
C GLU A 121 19.53 0.77 1.20
N ILE A 122 20.40 0.96 2.20
CA ILE A 122 21.12 -0.12 2.86
C ILE A 122 20.18 -0.96 3.74
N GLU A 123 19.37 -0.31 4.57
CA GLU A 123 18.41 -0.98 5.47
C GLU A 123 17.40 -1.81 4.68
N GLY A 124 16.83 -1.27 3.60
CA GLY A 124 15.87 -1.96 2.75
C GLY A 124 16.45 -3.14 1.97
N GLN A 125 17.78 -3.27 1.89
CA GLN A 125 18.47 -4.37 1.23
C GLN A 125 19.28 -5.23 2.22
N GLN A 126 19.06 -5.09 3.54
CA GLN A 126 19.87 -5.77 4.54
C GLN A 126 19.91 -7.29 4.37
N ALA A 127 18.78 -7.93 4.02
CA ALA A 127 18.73 -9.36 3.76
C ALA A 127 19.62 -9.76 2.56
N ARG A 128 19.67 -8.91 1.53
CA ARG A 128 20.51 -9.12 0.35
C ARG A 128 21.99 -8.99 0.70
N TYR A 129 22.38 -7.98 1.47
CA TYR A 129 23.76 -7.84 1.97
C TYR A 129 24.18 -8.98 2.90
N ALA A 130 23.26 -9.49 3.72
CA ALA A 130 23.55 -10.65 4.58
C ALA A 130 23.75 -11.94 3.77
N ALA A 131 22.98 -12.10 2.68
CA ALA A 131 23.12 -13.24 1.77
C ALA A 131 24.41 -13.16 0.92
N ASP A 132 24.77 -11.95 0.49
CA ASP A 132 25.98 -11.70 -0.27
C ASP A 132 26.70 -10.43 0.24
N PRO A 133 27.65 -10.59 1.18
CA PRO A 133 28.42 -9.47 1.69
C PRO A 133 29.30 -8.77 0.64
N THR A 134 29.61 -9.42 -0.48
CA THR A 134 30.48 -8.81 -1.52
C THR A 134 29.86 -7.58 -2.15
N LEU A 135 28.54 -7.42 -2.08
CA LEU A 135 27.82 -6.22 -2.48
C LEU A 135 28.25 -4.97 -1.72
N LEU A 136 28.86 -5.10 -0.53
CA LEU A 136 29.43 -3.95 0.19
C LEU A 136 30.66 -3.34 -0.51
N THR A 137 31.23 -4.01 -1.51
CA THR A 137 32.26 -3.43 -2.37
C THR A 137 31.75 -2.16 -3.06
N GLU A 138 30.47 -2.12 -3.48
CA GLU A 138 29.89 -0.91 -4.11
C GLU A 138 29.89 0.30 -3.16
N VAL A 139 29.72 0.06 -1.85
CA VAL A 139 29.81 1.13 -0.84
C VAL A 139 31.25 1.61 -0.70
N ALA A 140 32.22 0.69 -0.73
CA ALA A 140 33.64 1.03 -0.69
C ALA A 140 34.06 1.83 -1.93
N ASP A 141 33.61 1.43 -3.11
CA ASP A 141 33.88 2.12 -4.37
C ASP A 141 33.28 3.53 -4.37
N ALA A 142 32.02 3.67 -3.92
CA ALA A 142 31.34 4.96 -3.82
C ALA A 142 32.03 5.94 -2.86
N TYR A 143 32.65 5.44 -1.79
CA TYR A 143 33.51 6.21 -0.89
C TYR A 143 34.81 6.64 -1.59
N ALA A 144 35.50 5.71 -2.26
CA ALA A 144 36.76 5.98 -2.95
C ALA A 144 36.61 7.02 -4.06
N GLU A 145 35.52 6.96 -4.84
CA GLU A 145 35.21 7.94 -5.88
C GLU A 145 35.07 9.37 -5.32
N ARG A 146 34.51 9.52 -4.12
CA ARG A 146 34.31 10.82 -3.46
C ARG A 146 35.53 11.32 -2.71
N HIS A 147 36.43 10.41 -2.36
CA HIS A 147 37.60 10.68 -1.54
C HIS A 147 38.87 10.10 -2.17
N PRO A 148 39.28 10.60 -3.36
CA PRO A 148 40.39 10.02 -4.12
C PRO A 148 41.75 10.08 -3.40
N ASP A 149 41.93 11.03 -2.48
CA ASP A 149 43.16 11.20 -1.70
C ASP A 149 43.11 10.48 -0.33
N ALA A 150 41.99 9.86 0.03
CA ALA A 150 41.85 9.16 1.30
C ALA A 150 42.46 7.75 1.26
N PRO A 151 42.93 7.21 2.40
CA PRO A 151 43.37 5.83 2.48
C PRO A 151 42.24 4.86 2.09
N ALA A 152 42.58 3.85 1.29
CA ALA A 152 41.63 2.84 0.84
C ALA A 152 40.97 2.10 2.01
N LEU A 153 39.69 1.80 1.86
CA LEU A 153 38.95 0.94 2.78
C LEU A 153 39.37 -0.53 2.58
N VAL A 154 39.65 -1.21 3.69
CA VAL A 154 40.00 -2.64 3.72
C VAL A 154 38.87 -3.49 4.29
N GLU A 155 37.91 -2.88 4.98
CA GLU A 155 36.67 -3.51 5.47
C GLU A 155 35.51 -2.54 5.34
N VAL A 156 34.33 -3.06 5.03
CA VAL A 156 33.05 -2.37 5.19
C VAL A 156 32.12 -3.26 5.99
N ARG A 157 31.41 -2.67 6.96
CA ARG A 157 30.52 -3.41 7.84
C ARG A 157 29.20 -2.67 8.04
N ILE A 158 28.11 -3.43 8.08
CA ILE A 158 26.81 -2.95 8.57
C ILE A 158 26.76 -3.28 10.07
N VAL A 159 26.60 -2.25 10.89
CA VAL A 159 26.55 -2.34 12.34
C VAL A 159 25.19 -1.85 12.82
N ILE A 160 24.53 -2.64 13.66
CA ILE A 160 23.33 -2.20 14.38
C ILE A 160 23.75 -1.84 15.79
N ARG A 161 23.56 -0.57 16.16
CA ARG A 161 23.62 -0.13 17.54
C ARG A 161 22.27 -0.33 18.21
N TRP A 162 22.21 -1.24 19.17
CA TRP A 162 21.01 -1.51 19.95
C TRP A 162 20.98 -0.62 21.19
N HIS A 163 20.16 0.42 21.18
CA HIS A 163 19.95 1.29 22.32
C HIS A 163 19.00 0.64 23.33
N GLY A 164 19.44 0.52 24.58
CA GLY A 164 18.62 -0.06 25.65
C GLY A 164 17.43 0.83 25.98
N ILE A 165 16.22 0.26 25.97
CA ILE A 165 14.98 0.94 26.35
C ILE A 165 14.42 0.29 27.63
N ARG A 166 13.91 1.11 28.54
CA ARG A 166 13.17 0.66 29.72
C ARG A 166 11.93 1.53 29.92
N ALA A 167 10.76 0.90 29.98
CA ALA A 167 9.47 1.58 30.13
C ALA A 167 9.29 2.75 29.14
N GLY A 168 9.65 2.52 27.88
CA GLY A 168 9.56 3.49 26.79
C GLY A 168 10.60 4.62 26.83
N ARG A 169 11.61 4.56 27.70
CA ARG A 169 12.66 5.58 27.81
C ARG A 169 14.06 5.01 27.50
N PRO A 170 14.94 5.80 26.86
CA PRO A 170 16.34 5.42 26.67
C PRO A 170 17.06 5.24 28.01
N THR A 171 17.86 4.18 28.11
CA THR A 171 18.70 3.91 29.28
C THR A 171 20.09 4.56 29.21
N GLY A 172 20.47 5.08 28.03
CA GLY A 172 21.82 5.54 27.71
C GLY A 172 22.83 4.42 27.38
N GLN A 173 22.51 3.17 27.72
CA GLN A 173 23.32 2.01 27.37
C GLN A 173 23.04 1.57 25.94
N HIS A 174 24.07 1.08 25.26
CA HIS A 174 23.96 0.51 23.93
C HIS A 174 24.94 -0.63 23.71
N THR A 175 24.61 -1.52 22.77
CA THR A 175 25.49 -2.59 22.31
C THR A 175 25.55 -2.55 20.80
N ASP A 176 26.75 -2.63 20.23
CA ASP A 176 26.95 -2.66 18.79
C ASP A 176 27.07 -4.11 18.31
N GLN A 177 26.35 -4.44 17.24
CA GLN A 177 26.38 -5.74 16.59
C GLN A 177 26.70 -5.57 15.11
N THR A 178 27.81 -6.13 14.66
CA THR A 178 28.08 -6.26 13.22
C THR A 178 27.17 -7.34 12.64
N VAL A 179 26.30 -6.98 11.70
CA VAL A 179 25.35 -7.90 11.07
C VAL A 179 25.80 -8.35 9.68
N VAL A 180 26.59 -7.54 8.99
CA VAL A 180 27.21 -7.89 7.70
C VAL A 180 28.63 -7.33 7.71
N ARG A 181 29.58 -8.09 7.17
CA ARG A 181 30.97 -7.66 7.00
C ARG A 181 31.50 -8.12 5.65
N TRP A 182 32.16 -7.21 4.95
CA TRP A 182 33.01 -7.49 3.79
C TRP A 182 34.43 -7.02 4.07
N GLN A 183 35.41 -7.78 3.58
CA GLN A 183 36.83 -7.44 3.67
C GLN A 183 37.46 -7.55 2.28
N ALA A 184 38.32 -6.60 1.94
CA ALA A 184 39.06 -6.62 0.69
C ALA A 184 39.96 -7.86 0.63
N THR A 185 39.98 -8.54 -0.52
CA THR A 185 40.92 -9.63 -0.74
C THR A 185 42.34 -9.08 -0.72
N ARG A 186 43.18 -9.65 0.15
CA ARG A 186 44.56 -9.24 0.37
C ARG A 186 45.43 -9.37 -0.89
#